data_AF-A0A3C1D5B8-F1
#
_entry.id   AF-A0A3C1D5B8-F1
#
_cell.length_a   1.000
_cell.length_b   1.000
_cell.length_c   1.000
_cell.angle_alpha   90.00
_cell.angle_beta   90.00
_cell.angle_gamma   90.00
#
_symmetry.space_group_name_H-M   'P 1'
#
loop_
_entity.id
_entity.type
_entity.pdbx_description
1 polymer ?
#
loop_
_entity_poly.entity_id
_entity_poly.type
_entity_poly.pdbx_seq_one_letter_code
_entity_poly.pdbx_strand_id
1 'polypeptide(L)'
;MTHHTAAPTRTETDSLGSMEIPADAYWGIHTARALENFPISRRPISVYADLVRALAMVKQAAARANAEIGVLDREKAALIDRASQLVIDGGYHDQFVVGVVQGGAGTSTNMNA
;
A
#
# COMPACT_ATOMS: atom_id res chain seq x y z
N MET A 1 -26.63 -12.57 -22.58
CA MET A 1 -25.62 -13.06 -21.61
C MET A 1 -24.38 -12.23 -21.80
N THR A 2 -24.19 -11.19 -21.00
CA THR A 2 -22.95 -10.41 -21.00
C THR A 2 -21.87 -11.24 -20.32
N HIS A 3 -20.90 -11.74 -21.09
CA HIS A 3 -19.68 -12.31 -20.54
C HIS A 3 -18.96 -11.20 -19.79
N HIS A 4 -19.06 -11.20 -18.46
CA HIS A 4 -18.16 -10.42 -17.61
C HIS A 4 -16.84 -11.18 -17.58
N THR A 5 -15.93 -10.85 -18.49
CA THR A 5 -14.53 -11.24 -18.33
C THR A 5 -14.06 -10.66 -17.00
N ALA A 6 -13.78 -11.53 -16.03
CA ALA A 6 -13.20 -11.13 -14.76
C ALA A 6 -11.96 -10.27 -15.04
N ALA A 7 -11.83 -9.16 -14.32
CA ALA A 7 -10.65 -8.29 -14.44
C ALA A 7 -9.37 -9.12 -14.22
N PRO A 8 -8.27 -8.82 -14.94
CA PRO A 8 -7.04 -9.57 -14.77
C PRO A 8 -6.53 -9.48 -13.32
N THR A 9 -6.01 -10.58 -12.81
CA THR A 9 -5.45 -10.68 -11.45
C THR A 9 -3.99 -11.14 -11.49
N ARG A 10 -3.29 -10.93 -10.38
CA ARG A 10 -2.00 -11.54 -10.05
C ARG A 10 -2.12 -12.28 -8.72
N THR A 11 -1.46 -13.43 -8.61
CA THR A 11 -1.39 -14.16 -7.34
C THR A 11 -0.26 -13.58 -6.48
N GLU A 12 -0.56 -13.27 -5.22
CA GLU A 12 0.45 -12.96 -4.20
C GLU A 12 0.37 -13.96 -3.04
N THR A 13 1.48 -14.13 -2.32
CA THR A 13 1.59 -15.07 -1.20
C THR A 13 2.22 -14.39 0.01
N ASP A 14 1.64 -14.58 1.18
CA ASP A 14 2.22 -14.24 2.48
C ASP A 14 2.23 -15.47 3.41
N SER A 15 2.53 -15.29 4.70
CA SER A 15 2.59 -16.38 5.67
C SER A 15 1.26 -17.10 5.92
N LEU A 16 0.13 -16.53 5.50
CA LEU A 16 -1.21 -17.10 5.67
C LEU A 16 -1.73 -17.78 4.41
N GLY A 17 -0.96 -17.78 3.32
CA GLY A 17 -1.32 -18.41 2.04
C GLY A 17 -1.36 -17.41 0.88
N SER A 18 -2.08 -17.78 -0.19
CA SER A 18 -2.14 -16.99 -1.43
C SER A 18 -3.51 -16.34 -1.65
N MET A 19 -3.52 -15.20 -2.35
CA MET A 19 -4.73 -14.49 -2.77
C MET A 19 -4.56 -13.91 -4.18
N GLU A 20 -5.67 -13.79 -4.90
CA GLU A 20 -5.73 -13.07 -6.17
C GLU A 20 -5.92 -11.58 -5.92
N ILE A 21 -5.04 -10.77 -6.49
CA ILE A 21 -5.02 -9.31 -6.38
C ILE A 21 -5.32 -8.71 -7.76
N PRO A 22 -6.15 -7.67 -7.90
CA PRO A 22 -6.35 -6.99 -9.18
C PRO A 22 -5.01 -6.59 -9.80
N ALA A 23 -4.81 -6.88 -11.09
CA ALA A 23 -3.52 -6.67 -11.74
C ALA A 23 -3.11 -5.18 -11.81
N ASP A 24 -4.08 -4.27 -11.75
CA ASP A 24 -3.92 -2.81 -11.76
C ASP A 24 -3.80 -2.19 -10.37
N ALA A 25 -4.03 -2.94 -9.29
CA ALA A 25 -3.85 -2.46 -7.93
C ALA A 25 -2.37 -2.35 -7.57
N TYR A 26 -1.95 -1.21 -7.03
CA TYR A 26 -0.60 -1.01 -6.50
C TYR A 26 -0.41 -1.64 -5.11
N TRP A 27 -1.49 -1.86 -4.37
CA TRP A 27 -1.45 -2.53 -3.08
C TRP A 27 -1.38 -4.06 -3.23
N GLY A 28 -0.85 -4.74 -2.20
CA GLY A 28 -0.65 -6.20 -2.21
C GLY A 28 -1.52 -6.97 -1.22
N ILE A 29 -1.19 -8.25 -1.01
CA ILE A 29 -1.96 -9.21 -0.22
C ILE A 29 -2.31 -8.75 1.20
N HIS A 30 -1.41 -8.06 1.90
CA HIS A 30 -1.70 -7.56 3.25
C HIS A 30 -2.81 -6.50 3.27
N THR A 31 -2.93 -5.71 2.21
CA THR A 31 -4.05 -4.77 2.04
C THR A 31 -5.34 -5.52 1.70
N ALA A 32 -5.28 -6.53 0.83
CA ALA A 32 -6.43 -7.39 0.52
C ALA A 32 -7.01 -8.03 1.80
N ARG A 33 -6.14 -8.60 2.63
CA ARG A 33 -6.55 -9.17 3.93
C ARG A 33 -7.17 -8.12 4.85
N ALA A 34 -6.65 -6.91 4.88
CA ALA A 34 -7.24 -5.84 5.69
C ALA A 34 -8.64 -5.45 5.22
N LEU A 35 -8.89 -5.44 3.92
CA LEU A 35 -10.22 -5.18 3.34
C LEU A 35 -11.23 -6.27 3.74
N GLU A 36 -10.81 -7.55 3.75
CA GLU A 36 -11.64 -8.67 4.20
C GLU A 36 -11.85 -8.69 5.72
N ASN A 37 -10.80 -8.38 6.50
CA ASN A 37 -10.83 -8.46 7.96
C ASN A 37 -11.62 -7.32 8.61
N PHE A 38 -11.64 -6.13 8.00
CA PHE A 38 -12.21 -4.92 8.61
C PHE A 38 -13.27 -4.22 7.73
N PRO A 39 -14.37 -4.90 7.38
CA PRO A 39 -15.46 -4.30 6.58
C PRO A 39 -16.36 -3.37 7.44
N ILE A 40 -15.75 -2.53 8.28
CA ILE A 40 -16.44 -1.69 9.28
C ILE A 40 -16.73 -0.31 8.69
N SER A 41 -15.68 0.40 8.27
CA SER A 41 -15.82 1.73 7.70
C SER A 41 -15.93 1.67 6.18
N ARG A 42 -16.92 2.33 5.59
CA ARG A 42 -16.98 2.58 4.14
C ARG A 42 -16.13 3.76 3.68
N ARG A 43 -15.21 4.23 4.53
CA ARG A 43 -14.35 5.39 4.28
C ARG A 43 -12.89 4.93 4.28
N PRO A 44 -12.19 5.03 3.13
CA PRO A 44 -10.78 4.65 3.05
C PRO A 44 -9.88 5.69 3.73
N ILE A 45 -8.66 5.29 4.09
CA ILE A 45 -7.66 6.18 4.69
C ILE A 45 -7.25 7.32 3.74
N SER A 46 -7.42 7.13 2.43
CA SER A 46 -7.12 8.12 1.38
C SER A 46 -7.86 9.46 1.52
N VAL A 47 -9.00 9.50 2.24
CA VAL A 47 -9.69 10.77 2.54
C VAL A 47 -8.86 11.69 3.45
N TYR A 48 -7.86 11.14 4.15
CA TYR A 48 -6.93 11.87 5.00
C TYR A 48 -5.59 12.03 4.28
N ALA A 49 -5.57 12.87 3.25
CA ALA A 49 -4.40 13.08 2.38
C ALA A 49 -3.12 13.39 3.18
N ASP A 50 -3.20 14.15 4.27
CA ASP A 50 -2.03 14.48 5.08
C ASP A 50 -1.43 13.26 5.79
N LEU A 51 -2.24 12.28 6.19
CA LEU A 51 -1.74 11.04 6.75
C LEU A 51 -1.08 10.17 5.68
N VAL A 52 -1.65 10.10 4.48
CA VAL A 52 -1.04 9.40 3.33
C VAL A 52 0.31 10.02 2.97
N ARG A 53 0.37 11.36 2.88
CA ARG A 53 1.63 12.08 2.67
C ARG A 53 2.64 11.82 3.79
N ALA A 54 2.20 11.85 5.04
CA ALA A 54 3.09 11.58 6.18
C ALA A 54 3.67 10.16 6.14
N LEU A 55 2.88 9.14 5.80
CA LEU A 55 3.36 7.78 5.62
C LEU A 55 4.42 7.71 4.52
N ALA A 56 4.16 8.33 3.37
CA ALA A 56 5.12 8.38 2.27
C ALA A 56 6.42 9.10 2.67
N MET A 57 6.34 10.22 3.41
CA MET A 57 7.52 10.90 3.96
C MET A 57 8.34 9.98 4.89
N VAL A 58 7.68 9.20 5.73
CA VAL A 58 8.36 8.22 6.61
C VAL A 58 9.06 7.14 5.78
N LYS A 59 8.39 6.56 4.76
CA LYS A 59 9.03 5.57 3.87
C LYS A 59 10.21 6.16 3.09
N GLN A 60 10.08 7.39 2.61
CA GLN A 60 11.14 8.12 1.93
C GLN A 60 12.37 8.31 2.84
N ALA A 61 12.15 8.81 4.06
CA ALA A 61 13.22 8.99 5.03
C ALA A 61 13.88 7.66 5.42
N ALA A 62 13.09 6.60 5.62
CA ALA A 62 13.61 5.27 5.93
C ALA A 62 14.47 4.70 4.80
N ALA A 63 14.05 4.86 3.54
CA ALA A 63 14.84 4.42 2.38
C ALA A 63 16.19 5.14 2.30
N ARG A 64 16.21 6.47 2.51
CA ARG A 64 17.44 7.27 2.53
C ARG A 64 18.37 6.85 3.67
N ALA A 65 17.85 6.75 4.89
CA ALA A 65 18.64 6.35 6.06
C ALA A 65 19.21 4.93 5.91
N ASN A 66 18.41 3.98 5.42
CA ASN A 66 18.86 2.60 5.21
C ASN A 66 19.93 2.50 4.11
N ALA A 67 19.87 3.35 3.09
CA ALA A 67 20.92 3.43 2.07
C ALA A 67 22.22 4.02 2.62
N GLU A 68 22.12 5.00 3.53
CA GLU A 68 23.27 5.65 4.18
C GLU A 68 24.06 4.66 5.05
N ILE A 69 23.36 3.85 5.84
CA ILE A 69 24.00 2.81 6.68
C ILE A 69 24.30 1.51 5.93
N GLY A 70 23.98 1.43 4.63
CA GLY A 70 24.33 0.31 3.76
C GLY A 70 23.47 -0.95 3.91
N VAL A 71 22.33 -0.90 4.61
CA VAL A 71 21.42 -2.04 4.76
C VAL A 71 20.39 -2.14 3.64
N LEU A 72 20.28 -1.10 2.80
CA LEU A 72 19.47 -1.08 1.59
C LEU A 72 20.33 -0.71 0.38
N ASP A 73 20.20 -1.51 -0.68
CA ASP A 73 20.82 -1.21 -1.97
C ASP A 73 20.42 0.19 -2.48
N ARG A 74 21.39 0.92 -3.06
CA ARG A 74 21.19 2.31 -3.47
C ARG A 74 20.20 2.47 -4.62
N GLU A 75 20.14 1.51 -5.54
CA GLU A 75 19.18 1.55 -6.65
C GLU A 75 17.75 1.34 -6.13
N LYS A 76 17.55 0.36 -5.24
CA LYS A 76 16.26 0.14 -4.57
C LYS A 76 15.85 1.35 -3.74
N ALA A 77 16.76 1.94 -2.97
CA ALA A 77 16.49 3.13 -2.19
C ALA A 77 16.04 4.31 -3.07
N ALA A 78 16.71 4.52 -4.21
CA ALA A 78 16.34 5.58 -5.16
C ALA A 78 14.97 5.35 -5.80
N LEU A 79 14.57 4.10 -6.04
CA LEU A 79 13.22 3.76 -6.53
C LEU A 79 12.15 4.06 -5.47
N ILE A 80 12.37 3.65 -4.22
CA ILE A 80 11.45 3.92 -3.11
C ILE A 80 11.34 5.42 -2.85
N ASP A 81 12.46 6.14 -2.91
CA ASP A 81 12.51 7.59 -2.74
C ASP A 81 11.62 8.33 -3.75
N ARG A 82 11.72 7.97 -5.04
CA ARG A 82 10.90 8.51 -6.12
C ARG A 82 9.43 8.12 -5.99
N ALA A 83 9.14 6.86 -5.70
CA ALA A 83 7.76 6.40 -5.51
C ALA A 83 7.08 7.12 -4.34
N SER A 84 7.81 7.30 -3.23
CA SER A 84 7.32 8.05 -2.07
C SER A 84 7.05 9.52 -2.44
N GLN A 85 7.91 10.14 -3.26
CA GLN A 85 7.68 11.51 -3.71
C GLN A 85 6.39 11.65 -4.53
N LEU A 86 6.08 10.69 -5.41
CA LEU A 86 4.82 10.69 -6.17
C LEU A 86 3.60 10.69 -5.24
N VAL A 87 3.65 9.95 -4.13
CA VAL A 87 2.58 9.92 -3.12
C VAL A 87 2.52 11.22 -2.31
N ILE A 88 3.67 11.81 -1.96
CA ILE A 88 3.74 13.12 -1.29
C ILE A 88 3.08 14.20 -2.15
N ASP A 89 3.33 14.17 -3.46
CA ASP A 89 2.82 15.11 -4.45
C ASP A 89 1.32 14.89 -4.79
N GLY A 90 0.69 13.86 -4.19
CA GLY A 90 -0.74 13.58 -4.32
C GLY A 90 -1.11 12.47 -5.32
N GLY A 91 -0.12 11.86 -5.98
CA GLY A 91 -0.33 10.71 -6.85
C GLY A 91 -0.66 9.43 -6.07
N TYR A 92 -1.43 8.53 -6.67
CA TYR A 92 -1.76 7.20 -6.14
C TYR A 92 -2.49 7.18 -4.79
N HIS A 93 -3.08 8.29 -4.32
CA HIS A 93 -3.85 8.30 -3.07
C HIS A 93 -5.06 7.37 -3.13
N ASP A 94 -5.62 7.14 -4.31
CA ASP A 94 -6.68 6.17 -4.58
C ASP A 94 -6.27 4.71 -4.28
N GLN A 95 -4.97 4.41 -4.19
CA GLN A 95 -4.44 3.09 -3.86
C GLN A 95 -4.36 2.84 -2.34
N PHE A 96 -4.67 3.85 -1.52
CA PHE A 96 -4.75 3.73 -0.05
C PHE A 96 -6.18 3.39 0.38
N VAL A 97 -6.55 2.12 0.18
CA VAL A 97 -7.93 1.63 0.23
C VAL A 97 -8.37 1.11 1.60
N VAL A 98 -7.44 0.89 2.52
CA VAL A 98 -7.75 0.36 3.87
C VAL A 98 -8.71 1.30 4.60
N GLY A 99 -9.71 0.72 5.27
CA GLY A 99 -10.67 1.45 6.09
C GLY A 99 -10.03 2.20 7.27
N VAL A 100 -10.59 3.36 7.61
CA VAL A 100 -10.14 4.19 8.74
C VAL A 100 -10.35 3.50 10.10
N VAL A 101 -11.33 2.59 10.19
CA VAL A 101 -11.52 1.72 11.37
C VAL A 101 -10.94 0.35 11.04
N GLN A 102 -9.77 0.06 11.59
CA GLN A 102 -9.04 -1.20 11.41
C GLN A 102 -8.53 -1.72 12.76
N GLY A 103 -8.34 -3.03 12.88
CA GLY A 103 -7.57 -3.63 13.97
C GLY A 103 -6.05 -3.48 13.76
N GLY A 104 -5.25 -3.97 14.71
CA GLY A 104 -3.79 -4.07 14.52
C GLY A 104 -3.01 -2.74 14.59
N ALA A 105 -3.56 -1.72 15.24
CA ALA A 105 -2.87 -0.48 15.60
C ALA A 105 -2.21 0.27 14.42
N GLY A 106 -2.84 0.23 13.23
CA GLY A 106 -2.33 0.89 12.02
C GLY A 106 -1.40 0.05 11.15
N THR A 107 -1.16 -1.22 11.51
CA THR A 107 -0.33 -2.14 10.72
C THR A 107 -0.82 -2.27 9.28
N SER A 108 -2.13 -2.38 9.05
CA SER A 108 -2.68 -2.50 7.70
C SER A 108 -2.45 -1.23 6.88
N THR A 109 -2.58 -0.04 7.47
CA THR A 109 -2.21 1.21 6.81
C THR A 109 -0.72 1.29 6.51
N ASN A 110 0.16 0.84 7.41
CA ASN A 110 1.61 0.80 7.15
C ASN A 110 1.99 -0.20 6.05
N MET A 111 1.27 -1.31 5.91
CA MET A 111 1.49 -2.31 4.86
C MET A 111 0.84 -1.93 3.52
N ASN A 112 -0.08 -0.97 3.51
CA ASN A 112 -0.62 -0.37 2.28
C ASN A 112 0.36 0.68 1.68
N ALA A 113 1.17 1.32 2.53
CA ALA A 113 2.15 2.35 2.17
C ALA A 113 3.51 1.75 1.76
#